data_AF-A0A0V0H5L9-F1
#
_entry.id   AF-A0A0V0H5L9-F1
#
_cell.length_a   1.000
_cell.length_b   1.000
_cell.length_c   1.000
_cell.angle_alpha   90.00
_cell.angle_beta   90.00
_cell.angle_gamma   90.00
#
_symmetry.space_group_name_H-M   'P 1'
#
loop_
_entity.id
_entity.type
_entity.pdbx_description
1 polymer ?
#
loop_
_entity_poly.entity_id
_entity_poly.type
_entity_poly.pdbx_seq_one_letter_code
_entity_poly.pdbx_strand_id
1 'polypeptide(L)'
;NYCYALGYGAGALLQSGKTGLISSVGNLKAPVEDWTVGGTALTSLMDVERRHGKFKPVIKKAMVELEGAPFKKICFLARRVGSKESILQPWSTSICWPNIK
;
A
#
# COMPACT_ATOMS: atom_id res chain seq x y z
N ASN A 1 2.24 -9.91 9.85
CA ASN A 1 2.88 -10.41 8.60
C ASN A 1 3.50 -9.29 7.78
N TYR A 2 2.73 -8.36 7.20
CA TYR A 2 3.28 -7.30 6.31
C TYR A 2 4.40 -6.44 6.92
N CYS A 3 4.17 -5.80 8.08
CA CYS A 3 5.18 -4.93 8.70
C CYS A 3 6.44 -5.70 9.14
N TYR A 4 6.29 -6.98 9.51
CA TYR A 4 7.43 -7.83 9.84
C TYR A 4 8.30 -8.11 8.61
N ALA A 5 7.67 -8.46 7.48
CA ALA A 5 8.37 -8.67 6.22
C ALA A 5 9.11 -7.40 5.74
N LEU A 6 8.50 -6.22 5.92
CA LEU A 6 9.16 -4.94 5.62
C LEU A 6 10.40 -4.68 6.49
N GLY A 7 10.30 -4.92 7.80
CA GLY A 7 11.44 -4.74 8.71
C GLY A 7 12.58 -5.71 8.40
N TYR A 8 12.25 -6.99 8.16
CA TYR A 8 13.22 -8.01 7.79
C TYR A 8 13.90 -7.72 6.44
N GLY A 9 13.11 -7.30 5.44
CA GLY A 9 13.62 -6.89 4.12
C GLY A 9 14.56 -5.68 4.21
N ALA A 10 14.22 -4.68 5.03
CA ALA A 10 15.10 -3.53 5.26
C ALA A 10 16.45 -3.96 5.88
N GLY A 11 16.43 -4.88 6.86
CA GLY A 11 17.64 -5.44 7.46
C GLY A 11 18.51 -6.17 6.44
N ALA A 12 17.92 -7.00 5.58
CA ALA A 12 18.64 -7.71 4.51
C ALA A 12 19.27 -6.75 3.48
N LEU A 13 18.56 -5.67 3.12
CA LEU A 13 19.11 -4.64 2.22
C LEU A 13 20.31 -3.92 2.84
N LEU A 14 20.24 -3.57 4.13
CA LEU A 14 21.36 -2.97 4.86
C LEU A 14 22.56 -3.90 4.95
N GLN A 15 22.32 -5.19 5.24
CA GLN A 15 23.39 -6.21 5.28
C GLN A 15 24.09 -6.34 3.92
N SER A 16 23.36 -6.19 2.82
CA SER A 16 23.92 -6.16 1.46
C SER A 16 24.65 -4.86 1.09
N GLY A 17 24.74 -3.89 2.00
CA GLY A 17 25.42 -2.61 1.79
C GLY A 17 24.67 -1.63 0.87
N LYS A 18 23.38 -1.87 0.59
CA LYS A 18 22.57 -1.03 -0.31
C LYS A 18 21.95 0.13 0.47
N THR A 19 21.96 1.33 -0.14
CA THR A 19 21.39 2.57 0.43
C THR A 19 20.47 3.26 -0.57
N GLY A 20 19.63 4.19 -0.09
CA GLY A 20 18.69 4.94 -0.92
C GLY A 20 17.52 4.11 -1.46
N LEU A 21 17.23 2.96 -0.84
CA LEU A 21 16.13 2.08 -1.19
C LEU A 21 15.03 2.11 -0.11
N ILE A 22 13.78 2.01 -0.54
CA ILE A 22 12.63 1.74 0.32
C ILE A 22 12.34 0.24 0.29
N SER A 23 12.24 -0.40 1.45
CA SER A 23 11.80 -1.80 1.52
C SER A 23 10.38 -1.92 0.98
N SER A 24 10.18 -2.82 0.02
CA SER A 24 8.91 -3.05 -0.66
C SER A 24 8.54 -4.52 -0.63
N VAL A 25 7.23 -4.80 -0.51
CA VAL A 25 6.68 -6.15 -0.61
C VAL A 25 5.65 -6.17 -1.73
N GLY A 26 5.85 -7.03 -2.71
CA GLY A 26 4.96 -7.26 -3.85
C GLY A 26 3.98 -8.41 -3.62
N ASN A 27 2.99 -8.51 -4.50
CA ASN A 27 2.02 -9.61 -4.54
C ASN A 27 1.15 -9.76 -3.27
N LEU A 28 0.80 -8.65 -2.60
CA LEU A 28 0.04 -8.62 -1.33
C LEU A 28 -1.36 -9.24 -1.38
N LYS A 29 -1.91 -9.50 -2.57
CA LYS A 29 -3.20 -10.18 -2.74
C LYS A 29 -3.07 -11.70 -2.62
N ALA A 30 -1.88 -12.25 -2.89
CA ALA A 30 -1.57 -13.67 -2.77
C ALA A 30 -1.31 -14.05 -1.30
N PRO A 31 -1.29 -15.34 -0.95
CA PRO A 31 -0.89 -15.78 0.38
C PRO A 31 0.58 -15.41 0.67
N VAL A 32 0.97 -15.40 1.95
CA VAL A 32 2.22 -14.78 2.42
C VAL A 32 3.46 -15.46 1.82
N GLU A 33 3.34 -16.74 1.52
CA GLU A 33 4.39 -17.59 0.96
C GLU A 33 4.79 -17.15 -0.46
N ASP A 34 3.87 -16.53 -1.19
CA ASP A 34 4.07 -16.06 -2.57
C ASP A 34 4.45 -14.56 -2.63
N TRP A 35 4.73 -13.94 -1.49
CA TRP A 35 5.14 -12.53 -1.44
C TRP A 35 6.59 -12.36 -1.86
N THR A 36 6.83 -11.32 -2.66
CA THR A 36 8.17 -10.94 -3.07
C THR A 36 8.64 -9.76 -2.23
N VAL A 37 9.80 -9.87 -1.58
CA VAL A 37 10.38 -8.79 -0.76
C VAL A 37 11.61 -8.22 -1.48
N GLY A 38 11.71 -6.90 -1.55
CA GLY A 38 12.81 -6.22 -2.25
C GLY A 38 13.01 -4.78 -1.81
N GLY A 39 13.78 -4.04 -2.61
CA GLY A 39 14.04 -2.62 -2.39
C GLY A 39 13.73 -1.81 -3.65
N THR A 40 12.89 -0.80 -3.52
CA THR A 40 12.57 0.15 -4.60
C THR A 40 13.42 1.40 -4.43
N ALA A 41 14.04 1.90 -5.50
CA ALA A 41 14.85 3.11 -5.43
C ALA A 41 13.99 4.33 -5.05
N LEU A 42 14.44 5.07 -4.02
CA LEU A 42 13.74 6.26 -3.53
C LEU A 42 13.59 7.32 -4.64
N THR A 43 14.64 7.49 -5.44
CA THR A 43 14.69 8.48 -6.53
C THR A 43 13.67 8.21 -7.62
N SER A 44 13.28 6.95 -7.85
CA SER A 44 12.24 6.59 -8.84
C SER A 44 10.85 7.10 -8.46
N LEU A 45 10.64 7.49 -7.20
CA LEU A 45 9.37 8.02 -6.69
C LEU A 45 9.38 9.55 -6.54
N MET A 46 10.54 10.19 -6.74
CA MET A 46 10.70 11.63 -6.58
C MET A 46 10.34 12.35 -7.88
N ASP A 47 9.74 13.52 -7.72
CA ASP A 47 9.62 14.52 -8.78
C ASP A 47 10.05 15.90 -8.26
N VAL A 48 10.32 16.83 -9.16
CA VAL A 48 10.74 18.19 -8.82
C VAL A 48 9.51 19.10 -8.70
N GLU A 49 9.23 19.55 -7.49
CA GLU A 49 8.15 20.51 -7.22
C GLU A 49 8.72 21.87 -6.82
N ARG A 50 8.01 22.96 -7.16
CA ARG A 50 8.38 24.31 -6.71
C ARG A 50 7.67 24.63 -5.39
N ARG A 51 8.45 24.86 -4.34
CA ARG A 51 7.94 25.23 -3.00
C ARG A 51 8.65 26.51 -2.56
N HIS A 52 7.88 27.54 -2.21
CA HIS A 52 8.39 28.86 -1.81
C HIS A 52 9.42 29.42 -2.80
N GLY A 53 9.11 29.35 -4.10
CA GLY A 53 9.96 29.88 -5.17
C GLY A 53 11.17 29.02 -5.55
N LYS A 54 11.55 28.01 -4.76
CA LYS A 54 12.69 27.10 -5.03
C LYS A 54 12.22 25.73 -5.51
N PHE A 55 12.99 25.11 -6.40
CA PHE A 55 12.78 23.72 -6.81
C PHE A 55 13.30 22.77 -5.74
N LYS A 56 12.47 21.83 -5.29
CA LYS A 56 12.80 20.81 -4.30
C LYS A 56 12.38 19.43 -4.84
N PRO A 57 13.21 18.38 -4.68
CA PRO A 57 12.79 17.03 -5.00
C PRO A 57 11.84 16.53 -3.90
N VAL A 58 10.64 16.09 -4.29
CA VAL A 58 9.55 15.69 -3.39
C VAL A 58 8.92 14.41 -3.93
N ILE A 59 8.51 13.50 -3.04
CA ILE A 59 7.70 12.34 -3.42
C ILE A 59 6.26 12.80 -3.64
N LYS A 60 5.76 12.63 -4.86
CA LYS A 60 4.38 13.00 -5.18
C LYS A 60 3.39 12.16 -4.39
N LYS A 61 2.35 12.80 -3.87
CA LYS A 61 1.25 12.11 -3.21
C LYS A 61 0.45 11.32 -4.25
N ALA A 62 0.28 10.02 -4.03
CA ALA A 62 -0.61 9.19 -4.84
C ALA A 62 -2.07 9.64 -4.61
N MET A 63 -2.68 10.20 -5.64
CA MET A 63 -4.08 10.61 -5.63
C MET A 63 -4.98 9.44 -6.04
N VAL A 64 -6.29 9.56 -5.77
CA VAL A 64 -7.26 8.55 -6.21
C VAL A 64 -7.35 8.58 -7.74
N GLU A 65 -7.17 7.43 -8.36
CA GLU A 65 -7.36 7.25 -9.79
C GLU A 65 -8.86 7.16 -10.10
N LEU A 66 -9.41 8.21 -10.73
CA LEU A 66 -10.85 8.35 -10.99
C LEU A 66 -11.32 7.36 -12.07
N GLU A 67 -10.46 6.97 -12.99
CA GLU A 67 -10.79 5.94 -13.98
C GLU A 67 -10.51 4.51 -13.46
N GLY A 68 -9.97 4.41 -12.25
CA GLY A 68 -9.57 3.16 -11.62
C GLY A 68 -10.76 2.28 -11.24
N ALA A 69 -10.52 0.97 -11.22
CA ALA A 69 -11.50 -0.02 -10.78
C ALA A 69 -12.06 0.26 -9.37
N PRO A 70 -11.27 0.71 -8.37
CA PRO A 70 -11.81 1.03 -7.04
C PRO A 70 -12.84 2.16 -7.08
N PHE A 71 -12.54 3.26 -7.77
CA PHE A 71 -13.44 4.41 -7.85
C PHE A 71 -14.73 4.09 -8.60
N LYS A 72 -14.63 3.41 -9.75
CA LYS A 72 -15.79 2.95 -10.52
C LYS A 72 -16.73 2.06 -9.70
N LYS A 73 -16.18 1.17 -8.88
CA LYS A 73 -16.99 0.30 -8.00
C LYS A 73 -17.75 1.11 -6.95
N ILE A 74 -17.13 2.14 -6.37
CA ILE A 74 -17.77 3.05 -5.42
C ILE A 74 -18.91 3.82 -6.11
N CYS A 75 -18.69 4.38 -7.31
CA CYS A 75 -19.75 5.08 -8.05
C CYS A 75 -20.94 4.17 -8.39
N PHE A 76 -20.68 2.92 -8.78
CA PHE A 76 -21.73 1.93 -9.04
C PHE A 76 -22.53 1.62 -7.77
N LEU A 77 -21.85 1.38 -6.64
CA LEU A 77 -22.50 1.11 -5.35
C LEU A 77 -23.29 2.32 -4.85
N ALA A 78 -22.76 3.53 -4.98
CA ALA A 78 -23.42 4.75 -4.53
C ALA A 78 -24.79 4.96 -5.22
N ARG A 79 -24.88 4.67 -6.53
CA ARG A 79 -26.17 4.69 -7.26
C ARG A 79 -27.16 3.66 -6.73
N ARG A 80 -26.69 2.49 -6.28
CA ARG A 80 -27.52 1.40 -5.76
C ARG A 80 -28.04 1.68 -4.35
N VAL A 81 -27.20 2.23 -3.48
CA VAL A 81 -27.56 2.56 -2.09
C VAL A 81 -28.60 3.70 -2.05
N GLY A 82 -28.58 4.63 -3.01
CA GLY A 82 -29.62 5.65 -3.16
C GLY A 82 -31.00 5.11 -3.54
N SER A 83 -31.09 3.87 -4.02
CA SER A 83 -32.35 3.24 -4.46
C SER A 83 -32.86 2.13 -3.52
N LYS A 84 -32.01 1.57 -2.65
CA LYS A 84 -32.36 0.53 -1.66
C LYS A 84 -31.47 0.61 -0.41
N GLU A 85 -32.08 0.45 0.76
CA GLU A 85 -31.42 0.37 2.08
C GLU A 85 -30.59 -0.92 2.21
N SER A 86 -29.41 -0.98 1.58
CA SER A 86 -28.44 -2.04 1.84
C SER A 86 -27.23 -1.44 2.56
N ILE A 87 -27.20 -1.55 3.89
CA ILE A 87 -26.09 -1.09 4.73
C ILE A 87 -25.18 -2.28 5.00
N LEU A 88 -23.90 -2.18 4.59
CA LEU A 88 -22.87 -3.12 5.01
C LEU A 88 -22.50 -2.80 6.45
N GLN A 89 -22.69 -3.74 7.37
CA GLN A 89 -22.25 -3.63 8.76
C GLN A 89 -20.84 -4.23 8.86
N PRO A 90 -19.77 -3.43 8.98
CA PRO A 90 -18.43 -3.97 9.19
C PRO A 90 -18.40 -4.65 10.56
N TRP A 91 -18.12 -5.96 10.58
CA TRP A 91 -17.89 -6.68 11.83
C TRP A 91 -16.55 -6.25 12.44
N SER A 92 -16.38 -6.51 13.74
CA SER A 92 -15.09 -6.29 14.40
C SER A 92 -14.03 -7.23 13.82
N THR A 93 -12.80 -6.76 13.62
CA THR A 93 -11.70 -7.61 13.16
C THR A 93 -11.39 -8.66 14.24
N SER A 94 -11.98 -9.84 14.12
CA SER A 94 -11.75 -10.94 15.06
C SER A 94 -10.31 -11.43 14.93
N ILE A 95 -9.43 -11.05 15.86
CA ILE A 95 -8.19 -11.78 16.12
C ILE A 95 -8.60 -13.03 16.91
N CYS A 96 -9.06 -14.04 16.18
CA CYS A 96 -9.26 -15.37 16.74
C CYS A 96 -7.91 -16.08 16.65
N TRP A 97 -7.24 -16.30 17.78
CA TRP A 97 -6.08 -17.20 17.84
C TRP A 97 -6.56 -18.61 17.45
N PRO A 98 -6.18 -19.17 16.30
CA PRO A 98 -6.48 -20.56 16.02
C PRO A 98 -5.41 -21.38 16.74
N ASN A 99 -5.84 -22.11 17.77
CA ASN A 99 -5.23 -23.32 18.33
C ASN A 99 -3.71 -23.41 18.38
N ILE A 100 -3.16 -23.20 19.58
CA ILE A 100 -2.03 -23.99 20.06
C ILE A 100 -2.54 -25.43 20.22
N LYS A 101 -2.17 -26.32 19.29
CA LYS A 101 -1.80 -27.72 19.52
C LYS A 101 -1.19 -28.31 18.26
#